data_AF-A0A951P6B1-F1
#
_entry.id   AF-A0A951P6B1-F1
#
_cell.length_a   1.000
_cell.length_b   1.000
_cell.length_c   1.000
_cell.angle_alpha   90.00
_cell.angle_beta   90.00
_cell.angle_gamma   90.00
#
_symmetry.space_group_name_H-M   'P 1'
#
loop_
_entity.id
_entity.type
_entity.pdbx_description
1 polymer ?
#
loop_
_entity_poly.entity_id
_entity_poly.type
_entity_poly.pdbx_seq_one_letter_code
_entity_poly.pdbx_strand_id
1 'polypeptide(L)'
;MKVRWWDFKPITSPLRNPYSYNNANQTLFRGTALYVGSSGRGVSVSPPGVDVGPHISQFLLLNLPLGTQYSSQQNRIPLAISDNSFQTTYDEWLLVQNGGESGRKIKFDSARRYLFNGRDLAEVARNTPSVYGNVA
;
A
#
# COMPACT_ATOMS: atom_id res chain seq x y z
N MET A 1 1.17 35.40 9.77
CA MET A 1 1.85 34.24 10.39
C MET A 1 2.57 33.48 9.29
N LYS A 2 3.90 33.45 9.30
CA LYS A 2 4.74 32.87 8.22
C LYS A 2 5.14 31.46 8.62
N VAL A 3 4.44 30.45 8.12
CA VAL A 3 4.80 29.04 8.30
C VAL A 3 5.89 28.69 7.28
N ARG A 4 7.09 28.37 7.75
CA ARG A 4 8.21 27.91 6.90
C ARG A 4 8.21 26.38 6.87
N TRP A 5 8.08 25.84 5.66
CA TRP A 5 7.92 24.42 5.36
C TRP A 5 9.25 23.68 5.11
N TRP A 6 10.35 23.96 5.83
CA TRP A 6 11.63 23.27 5.51
C TRP A 6 12.56 22.97 6.70
N ASP A 7 12.09 23.04 7.94
CA ASP A 7 12.94 22.67 9.10
C ASP A 7 12.87 21.16 9.38
N PHE A 8 13.51 20.36 8.53
CA PHE A 8 13.85 18.97 8.87
C PHE A 8 14.96 18.96 9.93
N LYS A 9 14.56 18.86 11.20
CA LYS A 9 15.50 18.57 12.30
C LYS A 9 16.08 17.16 12.10
N PRO A 10 17.41 16.95 12.18
CA PRO A 10 17.99 15.62 12.14
C PRO A 10 17.47 14.80 13.33
N ILE A 11 17.03 13.57 13.06
CA ILE A 11 16.48 12.64 14.06
C ILE A 11 17.63 12.17 14.95
N THR A 12 17.86 12.83 16.09
CA THR A 12 18.88 12.43 17.08
C THR A 12 18.33 11.60 18.24
N SER A 13 17.19 10.92 18.05
CA SER A 13 16.64 9.99 19.04
C SER A 13 15.85 8.90 18.32
N PRO A 14 15.89 7.62 18.76
CA PRO A 14 14.88 6.67 18.33
C PRO A 14 13.54 7.17 18.87
N LEU A 15 12.75 7.83 18.02
CA LEU A 15 11.42 8.30 18.38
C LEU A 15 10.54 7.07 18.55
N ARG A 16 10.54 6.50 19.76
CA ARG A 16 9.46 5.62 20.19
C ARG A 16 8.21 6.48 20.21
N ASN A 17 7.36 6.33 19.20
CA ASN A 17 6.08 7.02 19.14
C ASN A 17 5.28 6.65 20.42
N PRO A 18 4.93 7.61 21.28
CA PRO A 18 4.17 7.32 22.50
C PRO A 18 2.75 6.79 22.21
N TYR A 19 2.30 6.87 20.96
CA TYR A 19 1.03 6.30 20.48
C TYR A 19 1.20 4.94 19.78
N SER A 20 2.38 4.32 19.87
CA SER A 20 2.58 2.94 19.44
C SER A 20 1.78 2.02 20.34
N TYR A 21 0.53 1.73 19.97
CA TYR A 21 -0.23 0.64 20.56
C TYR A 21 0.59 -0.64 20.34
N ASN A 22 1.07 -1.29 21.41
CA ASN A 22 1.79 -2.57 21.35
C ASN A 22 0.83 -3.73 20.99
N ASN A 23 -0.16 -3.47 20.14
CA ASN A 23 -1.13 -4.43 19.64
C ASN A 23 -0.63 -4.87 18.27
N ALA A 24 0.10 -5.98 18.22
CA ALA A 24 0.69 -6.52 16.99
C ALA A 24 -0.31 -6.59 15.82
N ASN A 25 -1.60 -6.79 16.11
CA ASN A 25 -2.66 -6.86 15.11
C ASN A 25 -2.91 -5.53 14.37
N GLN A 26 -2.67 -4.37 15.00
CA GLN A 26 -2.92 -3.05 14.39
C GLN A 26 -1.73 -2.55 13.55
N THR A 27 -0.53 -3.07 13.84
CA THR A 27 0.71 -2.75 13.13
C THR A 27 1.17 -3.88 12.20
N LEU A 28 0.40 -4.96 12.08
CA LEU A 28 0.70 -6.04 11.14
C LEU A 28 0.63 -5.52 9.70
N PHE A 29 1.59 -5.94 8.86
CA PHE A 29 1.75 -5.53 7.47
C PHE A 29 1.94 -4.02 7.25
N ARG A 30 2.43 -3.30 8.27
CA ARG A 30 2.90 -1.92 8.14
C ARG A 30 4.31 -1.85 7.58
N GLY A 31 4.60 -0.74 6.89
CA GLY A 31 5.89 -0.51 6.25
C GLY A 31 6.97 -0.08 7.24
N THR A 32 8.21 -0.47 6.96
CA THR A 32 9.41 0.10 7.59
C THR A 32 10.31 0.65 6.50
N ALA A 33 11.13 1.64 6.82
CA ALA A 33 12.13 2.18 5.92
C ALA A 33 13.52 2.05 6.53
N LEU A 34 14.48 1.71 5.68
CA LEU A 34 15.90 1.71 6.04
C LEU A 34 16.46 3.12 5.88
N TYR A 35 16.90 3.73 6.98
CA TYR A 35 17.63 4.99 6.95
C TYR A 35 19.11 4.70 7.14
N VAL A 36 19.94 5.18 6.21
CA VAL A 36 21.39 5.01 6.28
C VAL A 36 22.02 6.35 6.64
N GLY A 37 22.74 6.36 7.78
CA GLY A 37 23.47 7.54 8.22
C GLY A 37 24.77 7.75 7.44
N SER A 38 25.41 8.90 7.62
CA SER A 38 26.71 9.22 7.01
C SER A 38 27.84 8.27 7.38
N SER A 39 27.70 7.54 8.50
CA SER A 39 28.64 6.49 8.94
C SER A 39 28.46 5.15 8.19
N GLY A 40 27.53 5.06 7.25
CA GLY A 40 27.20 3.84 6.50
C GLY A 40 26.38 2.81 7.29
N ARG A 41 26.10 3.07 8.57
CA ARG A 41 25.22 2.21 9.38
C ARG A 41 23.76 2.50 9.06
N GLY A 42 23.01 1.45 8.73
CA GLY A 42 21.57 1.49 8.48
C GLY A 42 20.75 1.17 9.73
N VAL A 43 19.63 1.86 9.92
CA VAL A 43 18.62 1.55 10.93
C VAL A 43 17.27 1.42 10.24
N SER A 44 16.59 0.29 10.43
CA SER A 44 15.20 0.13 10.00
C SER A 44 14.28 0.75 11.04
N VAL A 45 13.46 1.72 10.64
CA VAL A 45 12.45 2.34 11.50
C VAL A 45 11.13 2.48 10.75
N SER A 46 10.03 2.48 11.49
CA SER A 46 8.73 2.85 10.93
C SER A 46 8.72 4.37 10.66
N PRO A 47 8.48 4.82 9.42
CA PRO A 47 8.38 6.23 9.12
C PRO A 47 7.23 6.89 9.90
N PRO A 48 7.37 8.19 10.26
CA PRO A 48 6.30 8.92 10.92
C PRO A 48 4.97 8.82 10.14
N GLY A 49 3.88 8.49 10.85
CA GLY A 49 2.54 8.42 10.30
C GLY A 49 2.11 7.06 9.73
N VAL A 50 3.03 6.12 9.48
CA VAL A 50 2.68 4.81 8.91
C VAL A 50 1.87 3.93 9.89
N ASP A 51 2.19 4.02 11.18
CA ASP A 51 1.49 3.27 12.24
C ASP A 51 0.34 4.07 12.88
N VAL A 52 0.05 5.27 12.37
CA VAL A 52 -0.96 6.15 12.96
C VAL A 52 -2.20 6.17 12.07
N GLY A 53 -3.32 5.69 12.62
CA GLY A 53 -4.62 5.74 11.96
C GLY A 53 -4.92 4.56 11.02
N PRO A 54 -5.77 4.76 10.00
CA PRO A 54 -6.26 3.69 9.12
C PRO A 54 -5.16 2.90 8.39
N HIS A 55 -5.50 1.70 7.90
CA HIS A 55 -4.52 0.89 7.17
C HIS A 55 -4.13 1.46 5.82
N ILE A 56 -5.12 2.00 5.13
CA ILE A 56 -5.00 2.58 3.80
C ILE A 56 -4.89 4.10 3.92
N SER A 57 -3.95 4.68 3.15
CA SER A 57 -3.77 6.13 3.07
C SER A 57 -5.05 6.81 2.56
N GLN A 58 -5.38 7.98 3.11
CA GLN A 58 -6.56 8.74 2.68
C GLN A 58 -6.51 9.16 1.21
N PHE A 59 -5.32 9.30 0.64
CA PHE A 59 -5.14 9.60 -0.78
C PHE A 59 -5.62 8.48 -1.73
N LEU A 60 -5.84 7.27 -1.20
CA LEU A 60 -6.38 6.13 -1.94
C LEU A 60 -7.90 5.96 -1.77
N LEU A 61 -8.53 6.77 -0.90
CA LEU A 61 -9.95 6.61 -0.54
C LEU A 61 -10.77 7.86 -0.85
N LEU A 62 -10.19 9.04 -0.69
CA LEU A 62 -10.88 10.31 -0.90
C LEU A 62 -10.91 10.69 -2.39
N ASN A 63 -11.97 11.38 -2.79
CA ASN A 63 -12.09 11.90 -4.15
C ASN A 63 -10.93 12.83 -4.50
N LEU A 64 -10.39 12.67 -5.71
CA LEU A 64 -9.28 13.48 -6.18
C LEU A 64 -9.79 14.66 -7.01
N PRO A 65 -9.36 15.89 -6.72
CA PRO A 65 -9.61 17.02 -7.60
C PRO A 65 -8.78 16.85 -8.88
N LEU A 66 -9.46 16.86 -10.04
CA LEU A 66 -8.84 16.83 -11.37
C LEU A 66 -9.31 18.07 -12.14
N GLY A 67 -8.61 19.18 -11.94
CA GLY A 67 -8.99 20.48 -12.50
C GLY A 67 -10.32 20.96 -11.93
N THR A 68 -11.35 21.06 -12.77
CA THR A 68 -12.71 21.49 -12.37
C THR A 68 -13.62 20.33 -11.97
N GLN A 69 -13.14 19.09 -12.03
CA GLN A 69 -13.90 17.88 -11.72
C GLN A 69 -13.30 17.12 -10.54
N TYR A 70 -14.04 16.12 -10.07
CA TYR A 70 -13.55 15.15 -9.10
C TYR A 70 -13.57 13.74 -9.69
N SER A 71 -12.54 12.95 -9.41
CA SER A 71 -12.52 11.52 -9.69
C SER A 71 -12.73 10.73 -8.39
N SER A 72 -13.73 9.85 -8.39
CA SER A 72 -13.92 8.90 -7.29
C SER A 72 -12.84 7.82 -7.29
N GLN A 73 -12.39 7.43 -6.09
CA GLN A 73 -11.40 6.36 -5.88
C GLN A 73 -12.03 4.95 -5.81
N GLN A 74 -13.15 4.74 -6.50
CA GLN A 74 -13.74 3.41 -6.62
C GLN A 74 -13.02 2.61 -7.71
N ASN A 75 -12.40 1.51 -7.31
CA ASN A 75 -11.58 0.67 -8.16
C ASN A 75 -12.33 -0.60 -8.59
N ARG A 76 -11.87 -1.21 -9.68
CA ARG A 76 -12.26 -2.57 -10.05
C ARG A 76 -11.54 -3.54 -9.14
N ILE A 77 -12.26 -4.20 -8.22
CA ILE A 77 -11.65 -5.07 -7.21
C ILE A 77 -11.83 -6.56 -7.55
N PRO A 78 -10.84 -7.43 -7.26
CA PRO A 78 -10.99 -8.88 -7.41
C PRO A 78 -11.98 -9.45 -6.39
N LEU A 79 -12.77 -10.44 -6.78
CA LEU A 79 -13.64 -11.15 -5.83
C LEU A 79 -12.81 -11.94 -4.80
N ALA A 80 -13.26 -11.95 -3.54
CA ALA A 80 -12.66 -12.73 -2.47
C ALA A 80 -13.14 -14.20 -2.50
N ILE A 81 -12.87 -14.89 -3.61
CA ILE A 81 -13.24 -16.30 -3.84
C ILE A 81 -11.99 -17.15 -4.07
N SER A 82 -12.07 -18.46 -3.80
CA SER A 82 -10.96 -19.42 -3.97
C SER A 82 -10.40 -19.43 -5.40
N ASP A 83 -11.25 -19.23 -6.40
CA ASP A 83 -10.87 -19.22 -7.82
C ASP A 83 -9.90 -18.10 -8.18
N ASN A 84 -9.80 -17.05 -7.35
CA ASN A 84 -8.85 -15.95 -7.49
C ASN A 84 -7.55 -16.19 -6.70
N SER A 85 -7.27 -17.43 -6.32
CA SER A 85 -5.97 -17.88 -5.84
C SER A 85 -5.32 -18.73 -6.94
N PHE A 86 -4.15 -18.30 -7.41
CA PHE A 86 -3.44 -18.89 -8.55
C PHE A 86 -2.18 -19.63 -8.09
N GLN A 87 -1.67 -20.54 -8.92
CA GLN A 87 -0.49 -21.36 -8.62
C GLN A 87 -0.62 -22.12 -7.29
N THR A 88 -1.84 -22.58 -6.97
CA THR A 88 -2.13 -23.32 -5.73
C THR A 88 -1.93 -24.83 -5.87
N THR A 89 -1.79 -25.31 -7.12
CA THR A 89 -1.45 -26.71 -7.41
C THR A 89 -0.01 -26.77 -7.92
N TYR A 90 0.65 -27.90 -7.69
CA TYR A 90 2.03 -28.11 -8.11
C TYR A 90 2.18 -27.98 -9.63
N ASP A 91 1.26 -28.58 -10.40
CA ASP A 91 1.31 -28.56 -11.86
C ASP A 91 1.14 -27.15 -12.44
N GLU A 92 0.21 -26.36 -11.89
CA GLU A 92 0.02 -24.97 -12.32
C GLU A 92 1.25 -24.12 -11.96
N TRP A 93 1.76 -24.28 -10.73
CA TRP A 93 2.96 -23.58 -10.29
C TRP A 93 4.14 -23.91 -11.20
N LEU A 94 4.43 -25.20 -11.45
CA LEU A 94 5.54 -25.64 -12.28
C LEU A 94 5.40 -25.17 -13.73
N LEU A 95 4.19 -25.22 -14.30
CA LEU A 95 3.91 -24.69 -15.63
C LEU A 95 4.30 -23.21 -15.73
N VAL A 96 3.90 -22.38 -14.76
CA VAL A 96 4.22 -20.95 -14.74
C VAL A 96 5.71 -20.70 -14.49
N GLN A 97 6.36 -21.47 -13.60
CA GLN A 97 7.81 -21.37 -13.39
C GLN A 97 8.60 -21.67 -14.66
N ASN A 98 8.12 -22.59 -15.50
CA ASN A 98 8.72 -22.91 -16.81
C ASN A 98 8.36 -21.91 -17.92
N GLY A 99 7.72 -20.78 -17.59
CA GLY A 99 7.32 -19.75 -18.54
C GLY A 99 6.04 -20.06 -19.32
N GLY A 100 5.30 -21.08 -18.93
CA GLY A 100 3.98 -21.39 -19.49
C GLY A 100 2.88 -20.47 -18.93
N GLU A 101 1.71 -20.49 -19.59
CA GLU A 101 0.53 -19.71 -19.19
C GLU A 101 -0.60 -20.67 -18.76
N SER A 102 -1.14 -20.50 -17.55
CA SER A 102 -2.26 -21.33 -17.07
C SER A 102 -3.62 -20.96 -17.67
N GLY A 103 -3.70 -19.84 -18.41
CA GLY A 103 -4.92 -19.31 -19.02
C GLY A 103 -5.97 -18.78 -18.03
N ARG A 104 -5.72 -18.92 -16.72
CA ARG A 104 -6.64 -18.45 -15.68
C ARG A 104 -6.62 -16.93 -15.58
N LYS A 105 -7.80 -16.36 -15.34
CA LYS A 105 -8.00 -14.90 -15.25
C LYS A 105 -8.62 -14.53 -13.92
N ILE A 106 -8.28 -13.33 -13.42
CA ILE A 106 -8.89 -12.75 -12.23
C ILE A 106 -10.38 -12.49 -12.50
N LYS A 107 -11.24 -13.01 -11.61
CA LYS A 107 -12.68 -12.71 -11.57
C LYS A 107 -12.91 -11.47 -10.74
N PHE A 108 -13.54 -10.45 -11.32
CA PHE A 108 -13.76 -9.16 -10.68
C PHE A 108 -15.20 -9.00 -10.20
N ASP A 109 -15.39 -8.15 -9.20
CA ASP A 109 -16.71 -7.67 -8.83
C ASP A 109 -17.33 -6.88 -10.00
N SER A 110 -18.64 -7.00 -10.17
CA SER A 110 -19.41 -6.25 -11.16
C SER A 110 -19.50 -4.76 -10.80
N ALA A 111 -19.46 -4.44 -9.50
CA ALA A 111 -19.44 -3.06 -9.01
C ALA A 111 -18.01 -2.61 -8.67
N ARG A 112 -17.72 -1.32 -8.92
CA ARG A 112 -16.50 -0.68 -8.43
C ARG A 112 -16.66 -0.32 -6.94
N ARG A 113 -15.60 -0.50 -6.16
CA ARG A 113 -15.63 -0.26 -4.69
C ARG A 113 -14.35 0.43 -4.21
N TYR A 114 -14.43 1.02 -3.03
CA TYR A 114 -13.25 1.46 -2.29
C TYR A 114 -12.44 0.25 -1.79
N LEU A 115 -11.14 0.44 -1.65
CA LEU A 115 -10.23 -0.57 -1.11
C LEU A 115 -10.50 -0.79 0.37
N PHE A 116 -10.58 -2.05 0.80
CA PHE A 116 -10.77 -2.37 2.22
C PHE A 116 -9.96 -3.58 2.71
N ASN A 117 -9.31 -4.32 1.81
CA ASN A 117 -8.49 -5.48 2.17
C ASN A 117 -7.18 -5.55 1.35
N GLY A 118 -6.29 -6.49 1.72
CA GLY A 118 -4.99 -6.65 1.07
C GLY A 118 -5.05 -7.12 -0.40
N ARG A 119 -6.09 -7.85 -0.81
CA ARG A 119 -6.30 -8.25 -2.20
C ARG A 119 -6.66 -7.05 -3.09
N ASP A 120 -7.46 -6.13 -2.57
CA ASP A 120 -7.78 -4.88 -3.28
C ASP A 120 -6.51 -4.04 -3.47
N LEU A 121 -5.67 -3.95 -2.42
CA LEU A 121 -4.40 -3.22 -2.48
C LEU A 121 -3.42 -3.85 -3.47
N ALA A 122 -3.35 -5.19 -3.51
CA ALA A 122 -2.56 -5.90 -4.50
C ALA A 122 -3.02 -5.62 -5.94
N GLU A 123 -4.33 -5.49 -6.19
CA GLU A 123 -4.83 -5.13 -7.52
C GLU A 123 -4.47 -3.69 -7.90
N VAL A 124 -4.52 -2.75 -6.95
CA VAL A 124 -4.04 -1.38 -7.20
C VAL A 124 -2.54 -1.36 -7.52
N ALA A 125 -1.73 -2.11 -6.79
CA ALA A 125 -0.30 -2.21 -7.06
C ALA A 125 0.03 -2.93 -8.40
N ARG A 126 -0.84 -3.86 -8.83
CA ARG A 126 -0.69 -4.59 -10.10
C ARG A 126 -0.91 -3.72 -11.33
N ASN A 127 -1.75 -2.69 -11.23
CA ASN A 127 -2.12 -1.83 -12.35
C ASN A 127 -1.33 -0.51 -12.35
N THR A 128 -1.18 0.08 -13.54
CA THR A 128 -0.64 1.44 -13.76
C THR A 128 -1.81 2.39 -14.11
N PRO A 129 -1.76 3.71 -13.80
CA PRO A 129 -0.61 4.53 -13.37
C PRO A 129 -0.43 4.64 -11.85
N SER A 130 0.71 5.21 -11.43
CA SER A 130 1.18 5.16 -10.04
C SER A 130 0.26 5.89 -9.06
N VAL A 131 0.10 5.31 -7.87
CA VAL A 131 -0.55 5.93 -6.70
C VAL A 131 -0.01 7.34 -6.40
N TYR A 132 1.22 7.65 -6.84
CA TYR A 132 1.85 8.95 -6.61
C TYR A 132 1.26 10.09 -7.45
N GLY A 133 0.55 9.81 -8.55
CA GLY A 133 -0.15 10.86 -9.30
C GLY A 133 -1.34 11.46 -8.53
N ASN A 134 -1.85 10.72 -7.54
CA ASN A 134 -3.01 11.09 -6.75
C ASN A 134 -2.67 11.99 -5.55
N VAL A 135 -1.38 12.08 -5.18
CA VAL A 135 -0.90 12.85 -4.02
C VAL A 135 -0.22 14.17 -4.40
N ALA A 136 -0.01 14.40 -5.70
CA ALA A 136 0.64 15.57 -6.27
C ALA A 136 -0.39 16.66 -6.61
#